data_AF-A0A380FCN7-F1
#
_entry.id   AF-A0A380FCN7-F1
#
_cell.length_a   1.000
_cell.length_b   1.000
_cell.length_c   1.000
_cell.angle_alpha   90.00
_cell.angle_beta   90.00
_cell.angle_gamma   90.00
#
_symmetry.space_group_name_H-M   'P 1'
#
loop_
_entity.id
_entity.type
_entity.pdbx_description
1 polymer ?
#
loop_
_entity_poly.entity_id
_entity_poly.type
_entity_poly.pdbx_seq_one_letter_code
_entity_poly.pdbx_strand_id
1 'polypeptide(L)' 'MYKTIVKDVGSEASAFVEEGMIILFGDNAPEELIDYCYIIDINSIEGEITESQKVLIGEKNI' A
#
# COMPACT_ATOMS: atom_id res chain seq x y z
N MET A 1 7.93 0.10 -14.34
CA MET A 1 7.65 -0.77 -13.19
C MET A 1 7.60 0.12 -11.97
N TYR A 2 6.43 0.27 -11.34
CA TYR A 2 6.32 1.01 -10.08
C TYR A 2 6.81 0.13 -8.93
N LYS A 3 7.67 0.69 -8.07
CA LYS A 3 8.15 0.02 -6.86
C LYS A 3 8.09 1.02 -5.71
N THR A 4 7.65 0.55 -4.55
CA THR A 4 7.62 1.34 -3.32
C THR A 4 8.06 0.47 -2.13
N ILE A 5 8.36 1.10 -1.01
CA ILE A 5 8.80 0.47 0.23
C ILE A 5 7.87 0.96 1.35
N VAL A 6 7.44 0.02 2.19
CA VAL A 6 6.69 0.31 3.43
C VAL A 6 7.65 0.88 4.47
N LYS A 7 7.34 2.06 4.97
CA LYS A 7 8.08 2.78 6.02
C LYS A 7 7.51 2.51 7.40
N ASP A 8 6.18 2.48 7.48
CA ASP A 8 5.47 2.28 8.72
C ASP A 8 4.19 1.48 8.49
N VAL A 9 3.73 0.82 9.54
CA VAL A 9 2.55 -0.05 9.52
C VAL A 9 1.66 0.33 10.69
N GLY A 10 0.46 0.81 10.40
CA GLY A 10 -0.55 1.07 11.41
C GLY A 10 -0.88 -0.18 12.22
N SER A 11 -1.20 0.00 13.51
CA SER A 11 -1.44 -1.11 14.45
C SER A 11 -2.61 -2.01 14.04
N GLU A 12 -3.60 -1.44 13.35
CA GLU A 12 -4.82 -2.10 12.87
C GLU A 12 -4.78 -2.39 11.36
N ALA A 13 -3.65 -2.15 10.68
CA ALA A 13 -3.53 -2.34 9.23
C ALA A 13 -3.72 -3.82 8.81
N SER A 14 -3.52 -4.77 9.73
CA SER A 14 -3.76 -6.20 9.47
C SER A 14 -5.23 -6.57 9.39
N ALA A 15 -6.13 -5.81 10.02
CA ALA A 15 -7.56 -6.12 10.03
C ALA A 15 -8.15 -6.15 8.60
N PHE A 16 -7.69 -5.24 7.74
CA PHE A 16 -8.13 -5.20 6.34
C PHE A 16 -7.50 -6.29 5.49
N VAL A 17 -6.31 -6.79 5.86
CA VAL A 17 -5.66 -7.88 5.12
C VAL A 17 -6.47 -9.17 5.24
N GLU A 18 -7.09 -9.42 6.39
CA GLU A 18 -7.98 -10.56 6.59
C GLU A 18 -9.23 -10.48 5.69
N GLU A 19 -9.71 -9.26 5.43
CA GLU A 19 -10.80 -8.95 4.49
C GLU A 19 -10.34 -8.87 3.02
N GLY A 20 -9.06 -9.15 2.74
CA GLY A 20 -8.49 -9.13 1.38
C GLY A 20 -8.24 -7.72 0.82
N MET A 21 -8.13 -6.71 1.67
CA MET A 21 -7.90 -5.32 1.29
C MET A 21 -6.63 -4.76 1.94
N ILE A 22 -5.92 -3.88 1.22
CA ILE A 22 -4.73 -3.19 1.72
C ILE A 22 -4.87 -1.71 1.38
N ILE A 23 -4.63 -0.86 2.38
CA ILE A 23 -4.66 0.60 2.23
C ILE A 23 -3.23 1.11 2.28
N LEU A 24 -2.78 1.78 1.21
CA LEU A 24 -1.45 2.38 1.11
C LEU A 24 -1.59 3.90 1.14
N PHE A 25 -0.87 4.56 2.05
CA PHE A 25 -0.81 6.01 2.11
C PHE A 25 0.64 6.50 2.06
N GLY A 26 0.84 7.74 1.62
CA GLY A 26 2.12 8.43 1.77
C GLY A 26 2.27 9.06 3.16
N ASP A 27 3.31 9.88 3.31
CA ASP A 27 3.65 10.56 4.57
C ASP A 27 2.54 11.51 5.11
N ASN A 28 1.53 11.82 4.30
CA ASN A 28 0.42 12.70 4.68
C ASN A 28 -0.89 11.91 4.91
N ALA A 29 -0.79 10.69 5.45
CA ALA A 29 -1.96 9.92 5.85
C ALA A 29 -2.80 10.71 6.88
N PRO A 30 -4.14 10.78 6.72
CA PRO A 30 -5.01 11.34 7.75
C PRO A 30 -4.83 10.59 9.08
N GLU A 31 -4.85 11.32 10.19
CA GLU A 31 -4.65 10.76 11.54
C GLU A 31 -5.67 9.65 11.86
N GLU A 32 -6.90 9.77 11.36
CA GLU A 32 -7.96 8.77 11.53
C GLU A 32 -7.69 7.45 10.77
N LEU A 33 -6.82 7.47 9.76
CA LEU A 33 -6.51 6.33 8.90
C LEU A 33 -5.11 5.76 9.11
N ILE A 34 -4.25 6.45 9.87
CA ILE A 34 -2.85 6.07 10.05
C ILE A 34 -2.72 4.69 10.71
N ASP A 35 -3.61 4.39 11.66
CA ASP A 35 -3.63 3.10 12.36
C ASP A 35 -4.06 1.94 11.45
N TYR A 36 -4.72 2.22 10.33
CA TYR A 36 -5.32 1.21 9.44
C TYR A 36 -4.56 1.03 8.12
N CYS A 37 -3.47 1.76 7.88
CA CYS A 37 -2.79 1.77 6.60
C CYS A 37 -1.29 1.44 6.69
N TYR A 38 -0.72 1.14 5.53
CA TYR A 38 0.72 1.00 5.34
C TYR A 38 1.24 2.31 4.76
N ILE A 39 2.15 2.96 5.48
CA ILE A 39 2.80 4.18 5.02
C ILE A 39 3.93 3.79 4.08
N ILE A 40 3.91 4.32 2.87
CA ILE A 40 4.85 4.00 1.79
C ILE A 40 5.56 5.24 1.27
N ASP A 41 6.74 5.05 0.68
CA ASP A 41 7.34 6.10 -0.16
C ASP A 41 6.61 6.18 -1.50
N ILE A 42 5.80 7.23 -1.69
CA ILE A 42 5.12 7.48 -2.96
C ILE A 42 6.16 7.89 -3.99
N ASN A 43 6.39 7.01 -4.97
CA ASN A 43 7.23 7.30 -6.12
C ASN A 43 6.37 7.81 -7.28
N SER A 44 7.02 8.38 -8.30
CA SER A 44 6.31 8.71 -9.54
C SER A 44 5.95 7.43 -10.31
N ILE A 45 4.71 7.36 -10.79
CA ILE A 45 4.31 6.33 -11.74
C ILE A 45 4.69 6.81 -13.14
N GLU A 46 5.53 6.04 -13.82
CA GLU A 46 5.77 6.21 -15.25
C GLU A 46 4.69 5.44 -16.03
N GLY A 47 3.68 6.16 -16.51
CA GLY A 47 2.55 5.61 -17.26
C GLY A 47 1.26 5.50 -16.44
N GLU A 48 0.43 4.52 -16.77
CA GLU A 48 -0.87 4.29 -16.14
C GLU A 48 -0.92 2.93 -15.45
N ILE A 49 -1.69 2.86 -14.36
CA ILE A 49 -2.05 1.59 -13.74
C ILE A 49 -3.29 1.04 -14.45
N THR A 50 -3.20 -0.20 -14.94
CA THR A 50 -4.26 -0.83 -15.73
C THR A 50 -4.62 -2.21 -15.19
N GLU A 51 -5.82 -2.70 -15.51
CA GLU A 51 -6.33 -4.01 -15.06
C GLU A 51 -5.48 -5.22 -15.51
N SER A 52 -4.65 -5.05 -16.54
CA SER A 52 -3.73 -6.08 -17.03
C SER A 52 -2.45 -6.23 -16.20
N GLN A 53 -2.18 -5.29 -15.29
CA GLN A 53 -0.99 -5.30 -14.43
C GLN A 53 -1.22 -6.14 -13.18
N LYS A 54 -0.11 -6.56 -12.56
CA LYS A 54 -0.11 -7.36 -11.33
C LYS A 54 0.54 -6.60 -10.21
N VAL A 55 0.10 -6.86 -8.98
CA VAL A 55 0.71 -6.34 -7.77
C VAL A 55 1.55 -7.43 -7.13
N LEU A 56 2.79 -7.09 -6.77
CA LEU A 56 3.70 -7.95 -6.03
C LEU A 56 3.94 -7.33 -4.65
N ILE A 57 3.60 -8.05 -3.59
CA ILE A 57 3.86 -7.63 -2.21
C ILE A 57 4.82 -8.63 -1.57
N GLY A 58 6.03 -8.15 -1.26
CA GLY A 58 7.15 -9.03 -0.88
C GLY A 58 7.49 -10.00 -2.02
N GLU A 59 7.33 -11.29 -1.77
CA GLU A 59 7.53 -12.36 -2.77
C GLU A 59 6.20 -12.94 -3.29
N LYS A 60 5.05 -12.41 -2.81
CA LYS A 60 3.73 -12.93 -3.15
C LYS A 60 3.11 -12.11 -4.27
N ASN A 61 2.71 -12.79 -5.35
CA ASN A 61 1.89 -12.21 -6.42
C ASN A 61 0.42 -12.32 -6.00
N ILE A 62 -0.32 -11.22 -6.13
CA ILE A 62 -1.74 -11.10 -5.80
C ILE A 62 -2.51 -10.59 -7.02
#